data_AF-A0A1S8WQ42-F1
#
_entry.id   AF-A0A1S8WQ42-F1
#
_cell.length_a   1.000
_cell.length_b   1.000
_cell.length_c   1.000
_cell.angle_alpha   90.00
_cell.angle_beta   90.00
_cell.angle_gamma   90.00
#
_symmetry.space_group_name_H-M   'P 1'
#
loop_
_entity.id
_entity.type
_entity.pdbx_description
1 polymer ?
#
loop_
_entity_poly.entity_id
_entity_poly.type
_entity_poly.pdbx_seq_one_letter_code
_entity_poly.pdbx_strand_id
1 'polypeptide(L)'
;MDSSDLDRPRERVLIKSLTISDSETRPLEEVVSTAQTTDTFLKCVFSGTQQASDEKVKPIKVSHAHASHAEPPVKGPTVESLLAEIASLRNENKALK
;
A
#
# COMPACT_ATOMS: atom_id res chain seq x y z
N MET A 1 25.34 19.99 -0.37
CA MET A 1 24.39 19.25 -1.22
C MET A 1 25.16 18.08 -1.78
N ASP A 2 24.83 16.85 -1.35
CA ASP A 2 25.50 15.64 -1.83
C ASP A 2 25.13 15.36 -3.28
N SER A 3 26.14 15.39 -4.15
CA SER A 3 25.99 15.23 -5.61
C SER A 3 25.67 13.81 -6.06
N SER A 4 25.59 12.85 -5.14
CA SER A 4 25.36 11.43 -5.43
C SER A 4 23.89 11.05 -5.70
N ASP A 5 22.94 11.95 -5.44
CA ASP A 5 21.49 11.71 -5.69
C ASP A 5 21.06 12.01 -7.14
N LEU A 6 21.98 12.52 -7.97
CA LEU A 6 21.70 12.87 -9.37
C LEU A 6 21.81 11.68 -10.32
N ASP A 7 22.63 10.67 -10.01
CA ASP A 7 22.89 9.52 -10.90
C ASP A 7 22.04 8.27 -10.62
N ARG A 8 21.12 8.32 -9.64
CA ARG A 8 20.23 7.18 -9.37
C ARG A 8 19.13 7.10 -10.43
N PRO A 9 18.88 5.94 -11.07
CA PRO A 9 17.79 5.80 -12.04
C PRO A 9 16.45 6.20 -11.41
N ARG A 10 15.72 7.10 -12.08
CA ARG A 10 14.46 7.69 -11.58
C ARG A 10 13.23 7.12 -12.28
N GLU A 11 13.25 5.83 -12.55
CA GLU A 11 12.13 5.17 -13.23
C GLU A 11 10.86 5.22 -12.35
N ARG A 12 9.73 5.46 -13.01
CA ARG A 12 8.40 5.49 -12.40
C ARG A 12 7.45 4.70 -13.28
N VAL A 13 6.58 3.94 -12.64
CA VAL A 13 5.50 3.21 -13.32
C VAL A 13 4.19 3.92 -13.04
N LEU A 14 3.41 4.17 -14.09
CA LEU A 14 2.03 4.64 -13.98
C LEU A 14 1.08 3.48 -14.30
N ILE A 15 0.21 3.15 -13.34
CA ILE A 15 -0.86 2.19 -13.52
C ILE A 15 -2.17 2.97 -13.56
N LYS A 16 -2.90 2.86 -14.68
CA LYS A 16 -4.25 3.41 -14.83
C LYS A 16 -5.26 2.30 -14.64
N SER A 17 -6.08 2.39 -13.61
CA SER A 17 -7.10 1.39 -13.29
C SER A 17 -8.48 1.91 -13.63
N LEU A 18 -9.30 1.03 -14.21
CA LEU A 18 -10.69 1.30 -14.57
C LEU A 18 -11.55 0.11 -14.13
N THR A 19 -12.70 0.40 -13.50
CA THR A 19 -13.73 -0.61 -13.25
C THR A 19 -14.78 -0.50 -14.35
N ILE A 20 -15.04 -1.62 -15.03
CA ILE A 20 -16.03 -1.70 -16.12
C ILE A 20 -17.26 -2.44 -15.58
N SER A 21 -18.45 -1.90 -15.85
CA SER A 21 -19.72 -2.56 -15.50
C SER A 21 -19.97 -3.74 -16.43
N ASP A 22 -20.58 -4.82 -15.93
CA ASP A 22 -21.04 -5.95 -16.74
C ASP A 22 -22.07 -5.55 -17.81
N SER A 23 -22.70 -4.39 -17.64
CA SER A 23 -23.65 -3.81 -18.60
C SER A 23 -22.99 -2.94 -19.68
N GLU A 24 -21.67 -2.78 -19.69
CA GLU A 24 -20.97 -1.94 -20.67
C GLU A 24 -20.94 -2.62 -22.03
N THR A 25 -21.45 -1.93 -23.05
CA THR A 25 -21.59 -2.46 -24.41
C THR A 25 -20.69 -1.77 -25.42
N ARG A 26 -20.03 -0.68 -25.02
CA ARG A 26 -19.11 0.05 -25.92
C ARG A 26 -17.79 -0.71 -26.10
N PRO A 27 -17.09 -0.50 -27.22
CA PRO A 27 -15.74 -1.05 -27.43
C PRO A 27 -14.77 -0.61 -26.33
N LEU A 28 -13.86 -1.51 -25.94
CA LEU A 28 -12.92 -1.27 -24.85
C LEU A 28 -12.07 -0.01 -25.07
N GLU A 29 -11.65 0.24 -26.31
CA GLU A 29 -10.84 1.41 -26.70
C GLU A 29 -11.58 2.74 -26.46
N GLU A 30 -12.89 2.76 -26.72
CA GLU A 30 -13.75 3.93 -26.49
C GLU A 30 -13.95 4.17 -24.98
N VAL A 31 -14.15 3.09 -24.23
CA VAL A 31 -14.31 3.16 -22.78
C VAL A 31 -13.01 3.65 -22.13
N VAL A 32 -11.85 3.11 -22.50
CA VAL A 32 -10.54 3.49 -21.91
C VAL A 32 -10.15 4.95 -22.24
N SER A 33 -10.52 5.46 -23.42
CA SER A 33 -10.17 6.83 -23.83
C SER A 33 -11.04 7.91 -23.19
N THR A 34 -12.24 7.57 -22.70
CA THR A 34 -13.21 8.52 -22.16
C THR A 34 -13.46 8.37 -20.66
N ALA A 35 -13.21 7.18 -20.09
CA ALA A 35 -13.52 6.92 -18.70
C ALA A 35 -12.52 7.56 -17.74
N GLN A 36 -13.04 7.96 -16.58
CA GLN A 36 -12.21 8.38 -15.47
C GLN A 36 -11.45 7.18 -14.92
N THR A 37 -10.12 7.30 -14.87
CA THR A 37 -9.22 6.27 -14.35
C THR A 37 -8.66 6.68 -13.00
N THR A 38 -8.31 5.68 -12.19
CA THR A 38 -7.52 5.90 -10.98
C THR A 38 -6.05 5.68 -11.30
N ASP A 39 -5.26 6.73 -11.12
CA ASP A 39 -3.84 6.74 -11.41
C ASP A 39 -3.04 6.35 -10.17
N THR A 40 -2.18 5.33 -10.30
CA THR A 40 -1.23 4.93 -9.26
C THR A 40 0.19 5.08 -9.78
N PHE A 41 1.00 5.85 -9.06
CA PHE A 41 2.41 6.05 -9.37
C PHE A 41 3.28 5.20 -8.44
N LEU A 42 4.09 4.33 -9.03
CA LEU A 42 5.10 3.56 -8.31
C LEU A 42 6.48 4.13 -8.63
N LYS A 43 7.30 4.31 -7.58
CA LYS A 43 8.71 4.68 -7.72
C LYS A 43 9.55 3.41 -7.70
N CYS A 44 10.38 3.22 -8.72
CA CYS A 44 11.31 2.09 -8.75
C CYS A 44 12.42 2.33 -7.72
N VAL A 45 12.69 1.31 -6.88
CA VAL A 45 13.82 1.29 -5.95
C VAL A 45 14.84 0.31 -6.49
N PHE A 46 15.98 0.83 -6.94
CA PHE A 46 17.06 0.02 -7.48
C PHE A 46 17.98 -0.43 -6.35
N SER A 47 17.94 -1.71 -6.01
CA SER A 47 18.94 -2.33 -5.15
C SER A 47 20.17 -2.63 -6.00
N GLY A 48 21.11 -1.69 -6.05
CA GLY A 48 22.45 -2.00 -6.55
C GLY A 48 23.09 -3.04 -5.62
N THR A 49 23.68 -4.10 -6.18
CA THR A 49 24.61 -4.98 -5.46
C THR A 49 25.91 -4.24 -5.15
N GLN A 50 25.84 -3.20 -4.31
CA GLN A 50 26.99 -2.67 -3.61
C GLN A 50 26.57 -2.31 -2.18
N GLN A 51 27.16 -3.04 -1.24
CA GLN A 51 27.09 -2.87 0.21
C GLN A 51 25.79 -3.30 0.89
N ALA A 52 25.51 -4.60 0.77
CA ALA A 52 25.11 -5.37 1.94
C ALA A 52 26.27 -5.37 2.97
N SER A 53 26.44 -4.26 3.68
CA SER A 53 27.28 -4.19 4.86
C SER A 53 26.56 -3.39 5.92
N ASP A 54 25.82 -4.11 6.76
CA ASP A 54 25.84 -3.94 8.21
C ASP A 54 25.50 -2.55 8.78
N GLU A 55 24.61 -1.79 8.12
CA GLU A 55 24.06 -0.60 8.75
C GLU A 55 22.89 -1.00 9.66
N LYS A 56 23.22 -1.26 10.93
CA LYS A 56 22.25 -1.32 12.02
C LYS A 56 21.31 -0.12 11.88
N VAL A 57 20.10 -0.37 11.41
CA VAL A 57 19.02 0.61 11.32
C VAL A 57 18.79 1.18 12.72
N LYS A 58 19.34 2.36 12.99
CA LYS A 58 19.06 3.08 14.24
C LYS A 58 17.66 3.68 14.12
N PRO A 59 16.79 3.53 15.12
CA PRO A 59 15.49 4.19 15.12
C PRO A 59 15.70 5.69 15.01
N ILE A 60 15.13 6.30 13.97
CA ILE A 60 15.12 7.75 13.80
C ILE A 60 14.26 8.31 14.94
N LYS A 61 14.89 8.96 15.92
CA LYS A 61 14.17 9.75 16.93
C LYS A 61 13.67 11.03 16.27
N VAL A 62 12.48 10.99 15.69
CA VAL A 62 11.80 12.18 15.17
C VAL A 62 11.17 12.90 16.36
N SER A 63 11.71 14.06 16.75
CA SER A 63 11.05 14.97 17.67
C SER A 63 10.00 15.77 16.90
N HIS A 64 8.72 15.42 17.05
CA HIS A 64 7.63 16.21 16.52
C HIS A 64 7.40 17.45 17.39
N ALA A 65 8.00 18.57 17.01
CA ALA A 65 7.60 19.89 17.49
C ALA A 65 6.43 20.38 16.63
N HIS A 66 5.25 20.43 17.24
CA HIS A 66 4.03 21.12 16.80
C HIS A 66 3.28 20.56 15.57
N ALA A 67 2.48 19.53 15.81
CA ALA A 67 1.16 19.41 15.19
C ALA A 67 0.15 19.01 16.28
N SER A 68 -0.59 20.01 16.76
CA SER A 68 -1.72 19.88 17.66
C SER A 68 -2.88 19.18 16.94
N HIS A 69 -3.01 17.87 17.09
CA HIS A 69 -4.26 17.14 17.31
C HIS A 69 -3.94 15.64 17.43
N ALA A 70 -4.09 15.09 18.62
CA ALA A 70 -4.07 13.64 18.81
C ALA A 70 -5.46 13.11 18.45
N GLU A 71 -5.65 12.70 17.19
CA GLU A 71 -6.64 11.66 16.95
C GLU A 71 -6.13 10.38 17.62
N PRO A 72 -6.92 9.70 18.45
CA PRO A 72 -6.49 8.47 19.09
C PRO A 72 -6.19 7.43 18.00
N PRO A 73 -5.13 6.62 18.15
CA PRO A 73 -4.85 5.55 17.20
C PRO A 73 -6.09 4.67 17.10
N VAL A 74 -6.66 4.56 15.89
CA VAL A 74 -7.75 3.62 15.64
C VAL A 74 -7.23 2.24 16.03
N LYS A 75 -7.75 1.70 17.12
CA LYS A 75 -7.40 0.37 17.61
C LYS A 75 -7.88 -0.62 16.56
N GLY A 76 -6.97 -1.04 15.69
CA GLY A 76 -7.18 -2.21 14.85
C GLY A 76 -7.52 -3.42 15.74
N PRO A 77 -8.23 -4.42 15.19
CA PRO A 77 -8.57 -5.62 15.94
C PRO A 77 -7.29 -6.24 16.52
N THR A 78 -7.33 -6.56 17.82
CA THR A 78 -6.20 -7.22 18.47
C THR A 78 -6.08 -8.64 17.93
N VAL A 79 -4.88 -9.22 18.01
CA VAL A 79 -4.66 -10.62 17.64
C VAL A 79 -5.64 -11.55 18.40
N GLU A 80 -5.93 -11.22 19.66
CA GLU A 80 -6.89 -11.94 20.50
C GLU A 80 -8.32 -11.85 19.95
N SER A 81 -8.76 -10.70 19.42
CA SER A 81 -10.10 -10.58 18.83
C SER A 81 -10.23 -11.39 17.55
N LEU A 82 -9.19 -11.40 16.71
CA LEU A 82 -9.15 -12.19 15.48
C LEU A 82 -9.18 -13.71 15.78
N LEU A 83 -8.47 -14.15 16.83
CA LEU A 83 -8.48 -15.54 17.25
C LEU A 83 -9.85 -15.98 17.79
N ALA A 84 -10.55 -15.10 18.53
CA ALA A 84 -11.90 -15.36 19.00
C ALA A 84 -12.90 -15.50 17.84
N GLU A 85 -12.79 -14.63 16.83
CA GLU A 85 -13.63 -14.68 15.63
C GLU A 85 -13.41 -15.97 14.83
N ILE A 86 -12.15 -16.38 14.62
CA ILE A 86 -11.81 -17.65 13.96
C ILE A 86 -12.39 -18.85 14.73
N ALA A 87 -12.35 -18.83 16.07
CA ALA A 87 -12.93 -19.89 16.89
C ALA A 87 -14.46 -19.93 16.77
N SER A 88 -15.13 -18.77 16.74
CA SER A 88 -16.58 -18.67 16.54
C SER A 88 -17.00 -19.23 15.18
N LEU A 89 -16.35 -18.78 14.11
CA LEU A 89 -16.63 -19.24 12.75
C LEU A 89 -16.39 -20.74 12.56
N ARG A 90 -15.40 -21.32 13.26
CA ARG A 90 -15.16 -22.77 13.24
C ARG A 90 -16.28 -23.56 13.93
N ASN A 91 -16.84 -23.03 15.01
CA ASN A 91 -17.97 -23.65 15.71
C ASN A 91 -19.26 -23.57 14.90
N GLU A 92 -19.54 -22.42 14.28
CA GLU A 92 -20.70 -22.25 13.40
C GLU A 92 -20.63 -23.21 12.20
N ASN A 93 -19.47 -23.30 11.54
CA ASN A 93 -19.27 -24.24 10.43
C ASN A 93 -19.34 -25.72 10.86
N LYS A 94 -19.06 -26.02 12.13
CA LYS A 94 -19.22 -27.38 12.68
C LYS A 94 -20.69 -27.70 12.94
N ALA A 95 -21.51 -26.72 13.32
CA ALA A 95 -22.94 -26.89 13.54
C ALA A 95 -23.76 -26.98 12.24
N LEU A 96 -23.20 -26.49 11.13
CA LEU A 96 -23.81 -26.53 9.79
C LEU A 96 -23.44 -27.80 8.98
N LYS A 97 -22.65 -28.72 9.56
CA LYS A 97 -22.33 -30.05 9.01
C LYS A 97 -23.11 -31.13 9.74
#